data_AF-A0A6P4YKG5-F1
#
_entry.id   AF-A0A6P4YKG5-F1
#
_cell.length_a   1.000
_cell.length_b   1.000
_cell.length_c   1.000
_cell.angle_alpha   90.00
_cell.angle_beta   90.00
_cell.angle_gamma   90.00
#
_symmetry.space_group_name_H-M   'P 1'
#
loop_
_entity.id
_entity.type
_entity.pdbx_description
1 polymer ?
#
loop_
_entity_poly.entity_id
_entity_poly.type
_entity_poly.pdbx_seq_one_letter_code
_entity_poly.pdbx_strand_id
1 'polypeptide(L)'
;QERFHWKDLPWQAISIGVGIGTLLYKTRKSEELELRRNNLAYVNSQLSQLYGPLYGNRLANHRSYKEALQGHDNLVKFLREAERKWRDPETTDEGVRLLTRWRKFLFYVMHPLDLKAEEIIRDNAHLFEHGVEEADLFRKFVFHVNYEKMIVANWQEKGEVLGSKEVFEERDFSRETNAGKSDLETFDMFGQVVKHVKETYEKLVERKKSLMREIEERGGH
;
A
#
# COMPACT_ATOMS: atom_id res chain seq x y z
N GLN A 1 6.06 -35.56 62.83
CA GLN A 1 6.09 -34.66 61.66
C GLN A 1 6.94 -33.47 62.03
N GLU A 2 8.19 -33.42 61.57
CA GLU A 2 9.06 -32.25 61.77
C GLU A 2 8.53 -31.10 60.92
N ARG A 3 8.17 -29.99 61.59
CA ARG A 3 7.80 -28.74 60.91
C ARG A 3 9.09 -28.04 60.49
N PHE A 4 9.30 -27.91 59.19
CA PHE A 4 10.37 -27.10 58.64
C PHE A 4 10.27 -25.66 59.17
N HIS A 5 11.27 -25.21 59.93
CA HIS A 5 11.35 -23.84 60.43
C HIS A 5 12.30 -23.03 59.54
N TRP A 6 11.74 -22.04 58.84
CA TRP A 6 12.49 -21.13 57.95
C TRP A 6 13.67 -20.41 58.60
N LYS A 7 13.76 -20.42 59.94
CA LYS A 7 14.86 -19.86 60.74
C LYS A 7 16.12 -20.74 60.75
N ASP A 8 16.03 -21.98 60.31
CA ASP A 8 17.16 -22.94 60.29
C ASP A 8 17.94 -22.91 58.96
N LEU A 9 17.48 -22.13 57.98
CA LEU A 9 18.20 -21.90 56.73
C LEU A 9 19.41 -20.97 56.99
N PRO A 10 20.64 -21.36 56.60
CA PRO A 10 21.78 -20.48 56.73
C PRO A 10 21.57 -19.22 55.88
N TRP A 11 21.91 -18.04 56.42
CA TRP A 11 21.72 -16.75 55.74
C TRP A 11 22.29 -16.71 54.32
N GLN A 12 23.38 -17.45 54.06
CA GLN A 12 23.97 -17.59 52.72
C GLN A 12 23.00 -18.21 51.70
N ALA A 13 22.21 -19.21 52.09
CA ALA A 13 21.22 -19.84 51.21
C ALA A 13 20.06 -18.87 50.86
N ILE A 14 19.64 -18.04 51.82
CA ILE A 14 18.63 -17.00 51.60
C ILE A 14 19.18 -15.93 50.64
N SER A 15 20.42 -15.46 50.86
CA SER A 15 21.07 -14.47 49.99
C SER A 15 21.28 -14.97 48.56
N ILE A 16 21.68 -16.24 48.38
CA ILE A 16 21.81 -16.87 47.06
C ILE A 16 20.43 -16.96 46.38
N GLY A 17 19.40 -17.38 47.11
CA GLY A 17 18.03 -17.45 46.60
C GLY A 17 17.51 -16.08 46.12
N VAL A 18 17.72 -15.02 46.91
CA VAL A 18 17.37 -13.63 46.53
C VAL A 18 18.18 -13.16 45.32
N GLY A 19 19.48 -13.48 45.26
CA GLY A 19 20.35 -13.16 44.14
C GLY A 19 19.88 -13.80 42.82
N ILE A 20 19.59 -15.11 42.85
CA ILE A 20 19.07 -15.85 41.69
C ILE A 20 17.70 -15.31 41.28
N GLY A 21 16.80 -15.09 42.24
CA GLY A 21 15.47 -14.54 41.97
C GLY A 21 15.53 -13.16 41.32
N THR A 22 16.44 -12.29 41.79
CA THR A 22 16.65 -10.95 41.22
C THR A 22 17.23 -11.03 39.82
N LEU A 23 18.19 -11.93 39.57
CA LEU A 23 18.76 -12.13 38.23
C LEU A 23 17.70 -12.62 37.25
N LEU A 24 16.93 -13.65 37.60
CA LEU A 24 15.85 -14.17 36.75
C LEU A 24 14.78 -13.11 36.45
N TYR A 25 14.41 -12.30 37.45
CA TYR A 25 13.49 -11.19 37.26
C TYR A 25 14.06 -10.13 36.29
N LYS A 26 15.32 -9.74 36.47
CA LYS A 26 16.00 -8.77 35.58
C LYS A 26 16.13 -9.29 34.15
N THR A 27 16.53 -10.55 33.97
CA THR A 27 16.65 -11.17 32.64
C THR A 27 15.31 -11.19 31.92
N ARG A 28 14.23 -11.64 32.59
CA ARG A 28 12.87 -11.61 32.01
C ARG A 28 12.42 -10.20 31.63
N LYS A 29 12.66 -9.20 32.50
CA LYS A 29 12.34 -7.80 32.20
C LYS A 29 13.13 -7.28 31.00
N SER A 30 14.39 -7.68 30.86
CA SER A 30 15.25 -7.32 29.73
C SER A 30 14.76 -7.95 28.42
N GLU A 31 14.49 -9.26 28.42
CA GLU A 31 13.94 -9.98 27.26
C GLU A 31 12.61 -9.38 26.79
N GLU A 32 11.72 -9.07 27.74
CA GLU A 32 10.46 -8.39 27.45
C GLU A 32 10.62 -7.00 26.84
N LEU A 33 11.64 -6.25 27.26
CA LEU A 33 11.94 -4.93 26.72
C LEU A 33 12.58 -5.03 25.32
N GLU A 34 13.46 -6.00 25.12
CA GLU A 34 14.07 -6.30 23.82
C GLU A 34 13.02 -6.72 22.79
N LEU A 35 12.10 -7.62 23.14
CA LEU A 35 10.98 -7.99 22.28
C LEU A 35 10.14 -6.78 21.86
N ARG A 36 9.87 -5.85 22.79
CA ARG A 36 9.15 -4.61 22.47
C ARG A 36 9.94 -3.69 21.55
N ARG A 37 11.25 -3.55 21.78
CA ARG A 37 12.14 -2.77 20.89
C ARG A 37 12.20 -3.37 19.49
N ASN A 38 12.27 -4.69 19.39
CA ASN A 38 12.23 -5.40 18.10
C ASN A 38 10.89 -5.19 17.39
N ASN A 39 9.77 -5.27 18.12
CA ASN A 39 8.45 -4.96 17.57
C ASN A 39 8.35 -3.51 17.10
N LEU A 40 8.89 -2.56 17.88
CA LEU A 40 8.93 -1.15 17.48
C LEU A 40 9.79 -0.95 16.23
N ALA A 41 10.94 -1.62 16.13
CA ALA A 41 11.80 -1.60 14.95
C ALA A 41 11.06 -2.14 13.73
N TYR A 42 10.36 -3.27 13.88
CA TYR A 42 9.55 -3.86 12.81
C TYR A 42 8.44 -2.92 12.33
N VAL A 43 7.65 -2.35 13.25
CA VAL A 43 6.60 -1.36 12.93
C VAL A 43 7.20 -0.13 12.24
N ASN A 44 8.37 0.34 12.69
CA ASN A 44 9.07 1.44 12.01
C ASN A 44 9.49 1.07 10.58
N SER A 45 9.97 -0.16 10.33
CA SER A 45 10.26 -0.64 8.97
C SER A 45 8.99 -0.68 8.13
N GLN A 46 7.89 -1.24 8.65
CA GLN A 46 6.60 -1.27 7.95
C GLN A 46 6.13 0.14 7.56
N LEU A 47 6.23 1.11 8.48
CA LEU A 47 5.83 2.50 8.21
C LEU A 47 6.77 3.20 7.22
N SER A 48 8.08 3.04 7.38
CA SER A 48 9.07 3.82 6.61
C SER A 48 9.32 3.27 5.20
N GLN A 49 9.21 1.95 5.02
CA GLN A 49 9.59 1.29 3.77
C GLN A 49 8.38 0.87 2.94
N LEU A 50 7.29 0.46 3.60
CA LEU A 50 6.10 -0.07 2.92
C LEU A 50 4.90 0.88 3.00
N TYR A 51 4.23 0.94 4.14
CA TYR A 51 2.90 1.54 4.25
C TYR A 51 2.92 3.06 4.18
N GLY A 52 3.97 3.75 4.65
CA GLY A 52 4.10 5.20 4.51
C GLY A 52 4.28 5.63 3.05
N PRO A 53 5.31 5.12 2.34
CA PRO A 53 5.50 5.39 0.92
C PRO A 53 4.29 4.98 0.07
N LEU A 54 3.73 3.79 0.31
CA LEU A 54 2.57 3.29 -0.43
C LEU A 54 1.33 4.15 -0.15
N TYR A 55 1.10 4.58 1.09
CA TYR A 55 -0.01 5.48 1.43
C TYR A 55 0.08 6.81 0.68
N GLY A 56 1.25 7.46 0.72
CA GLY A 56 1.47 8.72 0.01
C GLY A 56 1.27 8.56 -1.51
N ASN A 57 1.83 7.50 -2.08
CA ASN A 57 1.70 7.18 -3.50
C ASN A 57 0.24 6.94 -3.91
N ARG A 58 -0.50 6.07 -3.19
CA ARG A 58 -1.89 5.75 -3.49
C ARG A 58 -2.82 6.96 -3.29
N LEU A 59 -2.54 7.79 -2.29
CA LEU A 59 -3.28 9.05 -2.09
C LEU A 59 -3.08 10.02 -3.27
N ALA A 60 -1.84 10.17 -3.75
CA ALA A 60 -1.52 11.01 -4.89
C ALA A 60 -2.19 10.50 -6.18
N ASN A 61 -2.11 9.18 -6.43
CA ASN A 61 -2.74 8.55 -7.59
C ASN A 61 -4.26 8.76 -7.58
N HIS A 62 -4.94 8.47 -6.45
CA HIS A 62 -6.40 8.62 -6.33
C HIS A 62 -6.87 10.06 -6.54
N ARG A 63 -6.16 11.05 -5.99
CA ARG A 63 -6.48 12.48 -6.18
C ARG A 63 -6.31 12.88 -7.64
N SER A 64 -5.19 12.49 -8.25
CA SER A 64 -4.89 12.80 -9.64
C SER A 64 -5.90 12.18 -10.60
N TYR A 65 -6.33 10.93 -10.34
CA TYR A 65 -7.35 10.24 -11.12
C TYR A 65 -8.69 10.99 -11.10
N LYS A 66 -9.14 11.41 -9.91
CA LYS A 66 -10.39 12.20 -9.77
C LYS A 66 -10.33 13.51 -10.54
N GLU A 67 -9.19 14.19 -10.51
CA GLU A 67 -8.99 15.43 -11.25
C GLU A 67 -9.00 15.22 -12.77
N ALA A 68 -8.34 14.15 -13.24
CA ALA A 68 -8.29 13.81 -14.67
C ALA A 68 -9.67 13.51 -15.28
N LEU A 69 -10.58 12.96 -14.48
CA LEU A 69 -11.97 12.69 -14.89
C LEU A 69 -12.84 13.95 -15.00
N GLN A 70 -12.40 15.12 -14.54
CA GLN A 70 -13.11 16.41 -14.71
C GLN A 70 -14.61 16.36 -14.37
N GLY A 71 -14.97 15.73 -13.25
CA GLY A 71 -16.36 15.65 -12.79
C GLY A 71 -17.17 14.48 -13.35
N HIS A 72 -16.58 13.64 -14.22
CA HIS A 72 -17.18 12.35 -14.56
C HIS A 72 -17.05 11.37 -13.39
N ASP A 73 -18.10 10.59 -13.13
CA ASP A 73 -18.10 9.64 -12.00
C ASP A 73 -17.03 8.55 -12.11
N ASN A 74 -16.72 8.12 -13.34
CA ASN A 74 -15.73 7.07 -13.61
C ASN A 74 -15.18 7.17 -15.04
N LEU A 75 -14.08 6.45 -15.29
CA LEU A 75 -13.44 6.38 -16.60
C LEU A 75 -14.38 5.93 -17.73
N VAL A 76 -15.28 4.98 -17.48
CA VAL A 76 -16.20 4.49 -18.52
C VAL A 76 -17.12 5.62 -19.00
N LYS A 77 -17.65 6.45 -18.09
CA LYS A 77 -18.45 7.61 -18.46
C LYS A 77 -17.62 8.66 -19.21
N PHE A 78 -16.39 8.91 -18.76
CA PHE A 78 -15.46 9.81 -19.44
C PHE A 78 -15.17 9.37 -20.89
N LEU A 79 -14.85 8.08 -21.08
CA LEU A 79 -14.55 7.53 -22.39
C LEU A 79 -15.77 7.52 -23.32
N ARG A 80 -16.97 7.24 -22.79
CA ARG A 80 -18.22 7.36 -23.56
C ARG A 80 -18.50 8.78 -24.02
N GLU A 81 -18.22 9.78 -23.20
CA GLU A 81 -18.34 11.18 -23.62
C GLU A 81 -17.32 11.52 -24.71
N ALA A 82 -16.07 11.09 -24.55
CA ALA A 82 -15.03 11.28 -25.54
C ALA A 82 -15.41 10.62 -26.89
N GLU A 83 -15.95 9.41 -26.85
CA GLU A 83 -16.42 8.69 -28.03
C GLU A 83 -17.61 9.40 -28.69
N ARG A 84 -18.59 9.83 -27.89
CA ARG A 84 -19.77 10.55 -28.38
C ARG A 84 -19.36 11.83 -29.13
N LYS A 85 -18.43 12.60 -28.57
CA LYS A 85 -17.89 13.82 -29.20
C LYS A 85 -17.07 13.49 -30.44
N TRP A 86 -16.26 12.43 -30.38
CA TRP A 86 -15.44 11.99 -31.53
C TRP A 86 -16.30 11.63 -32.76
N ARG A 87 -17.43 10.95 -32.55
CA ARG A 87 -18.36 10.55 -33.63
C ARG A 87 -19.16 11.70 -34.25
N ASP A 88 -19.28 12.81 -33.53
CA ASP A 88 -20.03 13.97 -33.97
C ASP A 88 -19.12 14.88 -34.83
N PRO A 89 -19.46 15.13 -36.11
CA PRO A 89 -18.65 15.98 -37.00
C PRO A 89 -18.35 17.37 -36.44
N GLU A 90 -19.22 17.93 -35.60
CA GLU A 90 -19.04 19.27 -35.01
C GLU A 90 -18.09 19.25 -33.82
N THR A 91 -17.92 18.10 -33.14
CA THR A 91 -17.12 17.99 -31.91
C THR A 91 -16.02 16.93 -31.99
N THR A 92 -15.70 16.43 -33.18
CA THR A 92 -14.76 15.33 -33.39
C THR A 92 -13.39 15.59 -32.74
N ASP A 93 -12.84 16.80 -32.96
CA ASP A 93 -11.57 17.22 -32.39
C ASP A 93 -11.59 17.25 -30.85
N GLU A 94 -12.75 17.50 -30.23
CA GLU A 94 -12.88 17.47 -28.78
C GLU A 94 -12.82 16.06 -28.23
N GLY A 95 -13.45 15.09 -28.89
CA GLY A 95 -13.33 13.68 -28.53
C GLY A 95 -11.88 13.18 -28.61
N VAL A 96 -11.18 13.53 -29.70
CA VAL A 96 -9.74 13.27 -29.89
C VAL A 96 -8.91 13.88 -28.75
N ARG A 97 -9.17 15.14 -28.40
CA ARG A 97 -8.47 15.83 -27.29
C ARG A 97 -8.72 15.17 -25.95
N LEU A 98 -9.96 14.76 -25.64
CA LEU A 98 -10.30 14.11 -24.37
C LEU A 98 -9.58 12.77 -24.22
N LEU A 99 -9.62 11.92 -25.25
CA LEU A 99 -8.93 10.63 -25.24
C LEU A 99 -7.40 10.82 -25.12
N THR A 100 -6.83 11.71 -25.93
CA THR A 100 -5.39 12.03 -25.89
C THR A 100 -4.98 12.53 -24.51
N ARG A 101 -5.80 13.39 -23.87
CA ARG A 101 -5.53 13.88 -22.52
C ARG A 101 -5.53 12.74 -21.51
N TRP A 102 -6.50 11.83 -21.59
CA TRP A 102 -6.53 10.65 -20.72
C TRP A 102 -5.27 9.80 -20.90
N ARG A 103 -4.90 9.45 -22.13
CA ARG A 103 -3.71 8.64 -22.41
C ARG A 103 -2.42 9.30 -21.93
N LYS A 104 -2.27 10.61 -22.13
CA LYS A 104 -1.14 11.40 -21.59
C LYS A 104 -1.13 11.39 -20.07
N PHE A 105 -2.28 11.59 -19.45
CA PHE A 105 -2.40 11.54 -17.99
C PHE A 105 -2.01 10.17 -17.44
N LEU A 106 -2.54 9.10 -18.02
CA LEU A 106 -2.18 7.74 -17.61
C LEU A 106 -0.68 7.52 -17.78
N PHE A 107 -0.13 7.85 -18.94
CA PHE A 107 1.28 7.62 -19.26
C PHE A 107 2.25 8.41 -18.37
N TYR A 108 2.01 9.71 -18.18
CA TYR A 108 2.94 10.59 -17.46
C TYR A 108 2.71 10.64 -15.95
N VAL A 109 1.52 10.25 -15.46
CA VAL A 109 1.15 10.43 -14.05
C VAL A 109 0.75 9.10 -13.39
N MET A 110 -0.30 8.43 -13.86
CA MET A 110 -0.78 7.22 -13.17
C MET A 110 0.20 6.06 -13.27
N HIS A 111 0.65 5.76 -14.49
CA HIS A 111 1.50 4.61 -14.74
C HIS A 111 2.82 4.67 -13.95
N PRO A 112 3.56 5.81 -13.88
CA PRO A 112 4.73 5.92 -13.01
C PRO A 112 4.41 5.72 -11.52
N LEU A 113 3.26 6.20 -11.05
CA LEU A 113 2.83 5.99 -9.67
C LEU A 113 2.50 4.52 -9.41
N ASP A 114 1.89 3.83 -10.36
CA ASP A 114 1.54 2.41 -10.29
C ASP A 114 2.78 1.51 -10.34
N LEU A 115 3.74 1.80 -11.22
CA LEU A 115 5.06 1.17 -11.21
C LEU A 115 5.78 1.36 -9.88
N LYS A 116 5.72 2.57 -9.29
CA LYS A 116 6.37 2.81 -8.00
C LYS A 116 5.68 2.06 -6.87
N ALA A 117 4.36 1.94 -6.90
CA ALA A 117 3.61 1.13 -5.93
C ALA A 117 3.95 -0.36 -6.05
N GLU A 118 4.03 -0.89 -7.27
CA GLU A 118 4.47 -2.27 -7.53
C GLU A 118 5.88 -2.51 -6.96
N GLU A 119 6.82 -1.60 -7.20
CA GLU A 119 8.18 -1.66 -6.65
C GLU A 119 8.17 -1.69 -5.12
N ILE A 120 7.44 -0.77 -4.47
CA ILE A 120 7.33 -0.70 -3.01
C ILE A 120 6.79 -2.02 -2.43
N ILE A 121 5.71 -2.55 -3.03
CA ILE A 121 5.07 -3.81 -2.61
C ILE A 121 6.05 -4.97 -2.77
N ARG A 122 6.68 -5.12 -3.93
CA ARG A 122 7.58 -6.23 -4.23
C ARG A 122 8.80 -6.22 -3.33
N ASP A 123 9.46 -5.07 -3.19
CA ASP A 123 10.74 -4.96 -2.48
C ASP A 123 10.57 -5.10 -0.96
N ASN A 124 9.35 -4.84 -0.45
CA ASN A 124 9.02 -4.88 0.98
C ASN A 124 7.99 -5.95 1.33
N ALA A 125 7.86 -7.01 0.50
CA ALA A 125 6.83 -8.02 0.71
C ALA A 125 6.96 -8.80 2.02
N HIS A 126 8.18 -8.86 2.56
CA HIS A 126 8.47 -9.45 3.86
C HIS A 126 7.89 -8.64 5.05
N LEU A 127 7.40 -7.41 4.81
CA LEU A 127 6.82 -6.52 5.82
C LEU A 127 5.28 -6.60 5.89
N PHE A 128 4.63 -7.39 5.04
CA PHE A 128 3.19 -7.66 5.15
C PHE A 128 2.90 -8.47 6.42
N GLU A 129 1.86 -8.12 7.18
CA GLU A 129 1.34 -9.03 8.21
C GLU A 129 0.76 -10.29 7.52
N HIS A 130 0.93 -11.46 8.14
CA HIS A 130 0.61 -12.77 7.57
C HIS A 130 -0.90 -13.01 7.37
N GLY A 131 -1.52 -12.30 6.43
CA GLY A 131 -2.88 -12.56 5.98
C GLY A 131 -2.90 -12.91 4.49
N VAL A 132 -3.65 -13.98 4.17
CA VAL A 132 -3.85 -14.47 2.81
C VAL A 132 -4.57 -13.42 1.95
N GLU A 133 -5.40 -12.58 2.59
CA GLU A 133 -6.20 -11.55 1.92
C GLU A 133 -5.35 -10.36 1.43
N GLU A 134 -4.40 -9.89 2.23
CA GLU A 134 -3.48 -8.81 1.86
C GLU A 134 -2.57 -9.22 0.71
N ALA A 135 -2.05 -10.44 0.78
CA ALA A 135 -1.23 -11.01 -0.29
C ALA A 135 -2.02 -11.13 -1.60
N ASP A 136 -3.29 -11.55 -1.54
CA ASP A 136 -4.14 -11.62 -2.72
C ASP A 136 -4.46 -10.22 -3.30
N LEU A 137 -4.74 -9.25 -2.44
CA LEU A 137 -5.01 -7.87 -2.84
C LEU A 137 -3.82 -7.25 -3.57
N PHE A 138 -2.62 -7.37 -3.02
CA PHE A 138 -1.40 -6.88 -3.66
C PHE A 138 -1.04 -7.67 -4.92
N ARG A 139 -1.27 -8.99 -4.95
CA ARG A 139 -1.10 -9.81 -6.16
C ARG A 139 -2.01 -9.32 -7.29
N LYS A 140 -3.28 -9.05 -7.01
CA LYS A 140 -4.24 -8.50 -7.97
C LYS A 140 -3.80 -7.12 -8.46
N PHE A 141 -3.32 -6.26 -7.56
CA PHE A 141 -2.77 -4.96 -7.93
C PHE A 141 -1.57 -5.10 -8.88
N VAL A 142 -0.57 -5.92 -8.53
CA VAL A 142 0.62 -6.15 -9.37
C VAL A 142 0.23 -6.72 -10.73
N PHE A 143 -0.75 -7.63 -10.78
CA PHE A 143 -1.28 -8.15 -12.05
C PHE A 143 -1.87 -7.03 -12.91
N HIS A 144 -2.65 -6.12 -12.32
CA HIS A 144 -3.19 -4.96 -13.02
C HIS A 144 -2.09 -4.06 -13.59
N VAL A 145 -1.07 -3.72 -12.78
CA VAL A 145 0.06 -2.88 -13.25
C VAL A 145 0.77 -3.52 -14.44
N ASN A 146 0.92 -4.85 -14.45
CA ASN A 146 1.51 -5.55 -15.59
C ASN A 146 0.62 -5.49 -16.84
N TYR A 147 -0.70 -5.51 -16.69
CA TYR A 147 -1.61 -5.27 -17.80
C TYR A 147 -1.47 -3.84 -18.35
N GLU A 148 -1.40 -2.84 -17.46
CA GLU A 148 -1.20 -1.44 -17.83
C GLU A 148 0.10 -1.23 -18.62
N LYS A 149 1.21 -1.90 -18.23
CA LYS A 149 2.47 -1.89 -19.00
C LYS A 149 2.26 -2.31 -20.46
N MET A 150 1.42 -3.32 -20.71
CA MET A 150 1.12 -3.77 -22.08
C MET A 150 0.32 -2.73 -22.87
N ILE A 151 -0.65 -2.08 -22.23
CA ILE A 151 -1.43 -0.99 -22.86
C ILE A 151 -0.51 0.16 -23.25
N VAL A 152 0.30 0.62 -22.29
CA VAL A 152 1.23 1.73 -22.49
C VAL A 152 2.24 1.42 -23.59
N ALA A 153 2.81 0.21 -23.60
CA ALA A 153 3.74 -0.22 -24.65
C ALA A 153 3.08 -0.18 -26.04
N ASN A 154 1.86 -0.71 -26.17
CA ASN A 154 1.11 -0.67 -27.43
C ASN A 154 0.83 0.77 -27.90
N TRP A 155 0.52 1.70 -26.99
CA TRP A 155 0.38 3.11 -27.35
C TRP A 155 1.68 3.75 -27.80
N GLN A 156 2.81 3.39 -27.16
CA GLN A 156 4.12 3.92 -27.52
C GLN A 156 4.54 3.43 -28.91
N GLU A 157 4.34 2.15 -29.22
CA GLU A 157 4.63 1.57 -30.54
C GLU A 157 3.86 2.28 -31.66
N LYS A 158 2.61 2.65 -31.40
CA LYS A 158 1.75 3.37 -32.35
C LYS A 158 1.93 4.90 -32.34
N GLY A 159 2.66 5.45 -31.36
CA GLY A 159 2.80 6.89 -31.15
C GLY A 159 1.55 7.60 -30.60
N GLU A 160 0.56 6.84 -30.14
CA GLU A 160 -0.74 7.33 -29.66
C GLU A 160 -0.64 8.14 -28.34
N VAL A 161 0.44 7.95 -27.56
CA VAL A 161 0.72 8.75 -26.34
C VAL A 161 1.04 10.21 -26.69
N LEU A 162 1.68 10.43 -27.83
CA LEU A 162 2.19 11.73 -28.27
C LEU A 162 1.27 12.44 -29.26
N GLY A 163 0.20 11.78 -29.71
CA GLY A 163 -0.73 12.29 -30.73
C GLY A 163 -0.23 12.07 -32.15
N SER A 164 0.40 10.93 -32.44
CA SER A 164 0.74 10.55 -33.82
C SER A 164 -0.53 10.35 -34.68
N LYS A 165 -0.33 10.45 -36.00
CA LYS A 165 -1.33 10.62 -37.07
C LYS A 165 -2.26 9.43 -37.36
N GLU A 166 -2.33 8.41 -36.51
CA GLU A 166 -3.29 7.32 -36.74
C GLU A 166 -4.71 7.78 -36.42
N VAL A 167 -5.65 7.46 -37.31
CA VAL A 167 -7.06 7.76 -37.13
C VAL A 167 -7.56 6.88 -36.00
N PHE A 168 -8.07 7.48 -34.92
CA PHE A 168 -8.69 6.72 -33.84
C PHE A 168 -9.82 5.85 -34.38
N GLU A 169 -9.93 4.65 -33.83
CA GLU A 169 -11.01 3.72 -34.07
C GLU A 169 -11.94 3.69 -32.85
N GLU A 170 -13.16 3.17 -33.03
CA GLU A 170 -14.12 2.99 -31.93
C GLU A 170 -13.52 2.24 -30.72
N ARG A 171 -12.69 1.22 -30.98
CA ARG A 171 -12.02 0.45 -29.91
C ARG A 171 -11.06 1.28 -29.06
N ASP A 172 -10.58 2.42 -29.56
CA ASP A 172 -9.67 3.30 -28.83
C ASP A 172 -10.34 4.01 -27.65
N PHE A 173 -11.66 4.06 -27.65
CA PHE A 173 -12.49 4.60 -26.57
C PHE A 173 -12.99 3.51 -25.61
N SER A 174 -12.62 2.26 -25.82
CA SER A 174 -12.97 1.18 -24.89
C SER A 174 -12.18 1.26 -23.59
N ARG A 175 -12.74 0.71 -22.50
CA ARG A 175 -12.01 0.65 -21.22
C ARG A 175 -10.79 -0.26 -21.35
N GLU A 176 -10.91 -1.33 -22.12
CA GLU A 176 -9.89 -2.37 -22.32
C GLU A 176 -8.58 -1.78 -22.84
N THR A 177 -8.67 -0.85 -23.79
CA THR A 177 -7.50 -0.18 -24.37
C THR A 177 -7.00 1.00 -23.53
N ASN A 178 -7.70 1.37 -22.44
CA ASN A 178 -7.40 2.56 -21.62
C ASN A 178 -7.14 2.31 -20.13
N ALA A 179 -7.55 1.16 -19.61
CA ALA A 179 -7.37 0.73 -18.22
C ALA A 179 -7.46 -0.80 -18.06
N GLY A 180 -7.44 -1.54 -19.18
CA GLY A 180 -7.43 -2.99 -19.22
C GLY A 180 -8.77 -3.68 -19.10
N LYS A 181 -8.74 -5.01 -19.06
CA LYS A 181 -9.96 -5.79 -18.83
C LYS A 181 -10.40 -5.60 -17.38
N SER A 182 -11.67 -5.30 -17.20
CA SER A 182 -12.31 -5.35 -15.88
C SER A 182 -13.18 -6.59 -15.84
N ASP A 183 -12.80 -7.56 -15.04
CA ASP A 183 -13.84 -8.22 -14.25
C ASP A 183 -14.30 -7.24 -13.15
N LEU A 184 -15.44 -7.52 -12.52
CA LEU A 184 -15.93 -6.74 -11.38
C LEU A 184 -14.89 -6.66 -10.25
N GLU A 185 -14.06 -7.69 -10.09
CA GLU A 185 -13.00 -7.75 -9.08
C GLU A 185 -11.92 -6.67 -9.28
N THR A 186 -11.48 -6.42 -10.52
CA THR A 186 -10.42 -5.45 -10.80
C THR A 186 -10.88 -4.00 -10.58
N PHE A 187 -12.18 -3.71 -10.75
CA PHE A 187 -12.72 -2.38 -10.51
C PHE A 187 -12.70 -2.00 -9.03
N ASP A 188 -13.10 -2.92 -8.16
CA ASP A 188 -13.13 -2.69 -6.72
C ASP A 188 -11.73 -2.75 -6.08
N MET A 189 -10.80 -3.49 -6.71
CA MET A 189 -9.44 -3.68 -6.21
C MET A 189 -8.73 -2.37 -5.89
N PHE A 190 -8.81 -1.34 -6.74
CA PHE A 190 -8.15 -0.06 -6.47
C PHE A 190 -8.67 0.62 -5.21
N GLY A 191 -9.99 0.62 -5.02
CA GLY A 191 -10.61 1.13 -3.81
C GLY A 191 -10.20 0.33 -2.58
N GLN A 192 -10.11 -1.00 -2.71
CA GLN A 192 -9.65 -1.90 -1.65
C GLN A 192 -8.18 -1.64 -1.28
N VAL A 193 -7.28 -1.48 -2.25
CA VAL A 193 -5.85 -1.15 -2.00
C VAL A 193 -5.74 0.17 -1.26
N VAL A 194 -6.41 1.23 -1.74
CA VAL A 194 -6.37 2.55 -1.08
C VAL A 194 -6.88 2.46 0.36
N LYS A 195 -8.00 1.76 0.57
CA LYS A 195 -8.60 1.56 1.89
C LYS A 195 -7.66 0.77 2.81
N HIS A 196 -7.18 -0.39 2.36
CA HIS A 196 -6.28 -1.24 3.13
C HIS A 196 -5.01 -0.48 3.54
N VAL A 197 -4.35 0.17 2.58
CA VAL A 197 -3.10 0.89 2.84
C VAL A 197 -3.30 2.02 3.85
N LYS A 198 -4.41 2.77 3.74
CA LYS A 198 -4.77 3.81 4.71
C LYS A 198 -5.01 3.24 6.10
N GLU A 199 -5.88 2.25 6.22
CA GLU A 199 -6.27 1.67 7.51
C GLU A 199 -5.08 1.03 8.21
N THR A 200 -4.23 0.31 7.47
CA THR A 200 -3.03 -0.31 8.01
C THR A 200 -1.99 0.74 8.41
N TYR A 201 -1.78 1.79 7.62
CA TYR A 201 -0.91 2.90 8.00
C TYR A 201 -1.36 3.55 9.33
N GLU A 202 -2.65 3.86 9.46
CA GLU A 202 -3.21 4.47 10.68
C GLU A 202 -3.05 3.54 11.90
N LYS A 203 -3.34 2.24 11.74
CA LYS A 203 -3.12 1.23 12.79
C LYS A 203 -1.65 1.14 13.22
N LEU A 204 -0.72 1.15 12.27
CA LEU A 204 0.72 1.07 12.55
C LEU A 204 1.23 2.33 13.25
N VAL A 205 0.72 3.52 12.90
CA VAL A 205 1.06 4.78 13.59
C VAL A 205 0.62 4.73 15.05
N GLU A 206 -0.60 4.26 15.33
CA GLU A 206 -1.09 4.11 16.71
C GLU A 206 -0.31 3.02 17.47
N ARG A 207 0.01 1.90 16.79
CA ARG A 207 0.83 0.83 17.38
C ARG A 207 2.23 1.32 17.74
N LYS A 208 2.86 2.13 16.89
CA LYS A 208 4.15 2.77 17.17
C LYS A 208 4.07 3.65 18.42
N LYS A 209 3.06 4.52 18.52
CA LYS A 209 2.87 5.39 19.69
C LYS A 209 2.69 4.58 20.98
N SER A 210 1.88 3.51 20.93
CA SER A 210 1.68 2.61 22.07
C SER A 210 2.99 1.95 22.51
N LEU A 211 3.75 1.37 21.57
CA LEU A 211 5.03 0.71 21.87
C LEU A 211 6.06 1.69 22.45
N MET A 212 6.12 2.93 21.94
CA MET A 212 7.01 3.96 22.48
C MET A 212 6.68 4.27 23.95
N ARG A 213 5.39 4.48 24.28
CA ARG A 213 4.95 4.72 25.67
C ARG A 213 5.28 3.53 26.59
N GLU A 214 4.98 2.31 26.15
CA GLU A 214 5.29 1.10 26.92
C GLU A 214 6.80 0.95 27.21
N ILE A 215 7.66 1.33 26.26
CA ILE A 215 9.11 1.30 26.42
C ILE A 215 9.58 2.41 27.39
N GLU A 216 9.03 3.62 27.29
CA GLU A 216 9.34 4.74 28.20
C GLU A 216 8.94 4.42 29.65
N GLU A 217 7.70 3.96 29.87
CA GLU A 217 7.16 3.61 31.18
C GLU A 217 7.97 2.49 31.87
N ARG A 218 8.49 1.54 31.10
CA ARG A 218 9.25 0.39 31.64
C ARG A 218 10.76 0.62 31.71
N GLY A 219 11.28 1.52 30.89
CA GLY A 219 12.69 1.92 30.83
C GLY A 219 13.08 3.01 31.83
N GLY A 220 12.10 3.75 32.37
CA GLY A 220 12.29 4.79 33.41
C GLY A 220 12.50 4.28 34.85
N HIS A 221 12.91 3.02 35.05
CA HIS A 221 13.18 2.41 36.35
C HIS A 221 14.53 1.70 36.41
#